data_AF-A0ABD1EVT5-F1
#
_entry.id   AF-A0ABD1EVT5-F1
#
_cell.length_a   1.000
_cell.length_b   1.000
_cell.length_c   1.000
_cell.angle_alpha   90.00
_cell.angle_beta   90.00
_cell.angle_gamma   90.00
#
_symmetry.space_group_name_H-M   'P 1'
#
loop_
_entity.id
_entity.type
_entity.pdbx_description
1 polymer ?
#
loop_
_entity_poly.entity_id
_entity_poly.type
_entity_poly.pdbx_seq_one_letter_code
_entity_poly.pdbx_strand_id
1 'polypeptide(L)'
;MVLIIHGFPNDISALRFEWAWQHPHSSRRLRHVSKKKSNEKVYDFCLRVLSVMLQVGPWNRLPLTIQWLNEEFARDFPVQERPPMHMPICYGPVISKKLEKGNSISEHSPKSSQVEEQCYLCFTAIEPSKEITCVDPTCSITCHIICMSKHFLSPGQYVPVEGYCPKCFKHYLWGDIIRKFKGCYGNIDLSVQNILCCYEEN
;
A
#
# COMPACT_ATOMS: atom_id res chain seq x y z
N MET A 1 -7.33 -11.93 18.17
CA MET A 1 -6.43 -11.77 17.01
C MET A 1 -5.36 -10.77 17.41
N VAL A 2 -4.07 -11.11 17.30
CA VAL A 2 -2.97 -10.28 17.83
C VAL A 2 -2.29 -9.42 16.77
N LEU A 3 -2.33 -9.86 15.51
CA LEU A 3 -1.70 -9.22 14.36
C LEU A 3 -2.61 -9.39 13.15
N ILE A 4 -2.67 -8.39 12.28
CA ILE A 4 -3.24 -8.53 10.94
C ILE A 4 -2.34 -7.89 9.89
N ILE A 5 -2.44 -8.39 8.67
CA ILE A 5 -1.86 -7.77 7.48
C ILE A 5 -3.01 -7.27 6.62
N HIS A 6 -3.01 -5.99 6.25
CA HIS A 6 -4.04 -5.39 5.41
C HIS A 6 -3.46 -4.47 4.34
N GLY A 7 -4.31 -3.89 3.49
CA GLY A 7 -3.88 -3.08 2.33
C GLY A 7 -3.73 -3.88 1.03
N PHE A 8 -4.20 -5.13 1.00
CA PHE A 8 -4.22 -5.93 -0.22
C PHE A 8 -5.05 -5.26 -1.33
N PRO A 9 -4.64 -5.39 -2.60
CA PRO A 9 -5.35 -4.76 -3.72
C PRO A 9 -6.74 -5.36 -3.98
N ASN A 10 -6.95 -6.62 -3.57
CA ASN A 10 -8.19 -7.39 -3.69
C ASN A 10 -8.14 -8.64 -2.80
N ASP A 11 -9.32 -9.26 -2.61
CA ASP A 11 -9.51 -10.44 -1.77
C ASP A 11 -8.71 -11.66 -2.26
N ILE A 12 -8.56 -11.82 -3.58
CA ILE A 12 -7.77 -12.93 -4.17
C ILE A 12 -6.31 -12.86 -3.71
N SER A 13 -5.74 -11.66 -3.66
CA SER A 13 -4.37 -11.44 -3.21
C SER A 13 -4.21 -11.72 -1.72
N ALA A 14 -5.21 -11.32 -0.92
CA ALA A 14 -5.26 -11.62 0.51
C ALA A 14 -5.37 -13.13 0.77
N LEU A 15 -6.28 -13.83 0.10
CA LEU A 15 -6.46 -15.28 0.21
C LEU A 15 -5.21 -16.05 -0.19
N ARG A 16 -4.52 -15.63 -1.24
CA ARG A 16 -3.24 -16.22 -1.66
C ARG A 16 -2.14 -16.01 -0.62
N PHE A 17 -2.12 -14.87 0.04
CA PHE A 17 -1.21 -14.59 1.15
C PHE A 17 -1.54 -15.49 2.34
N GLU A 18 -2.80 -15.51 2.79
CA GLU A 18 -3.26 -16.34 3.90
C GLU A 18 -2.92 -17.82 3.68
N TRP A 19 -3.25 -18.37 2.51
CA TRP A 19 -2.99 -19.77 2.21
C TRP A 19 -1.49 -20.09 2.26
N ALA A 20 -0.65 -19.23 1.69
CA ALA A 20 0.80 -19.42 1.70
C ALA A 20 1.38 -19.34 3.11
N TRP A 21 0.79 -18.50 3.97
CA TRP A 21 1.21 -18.38 5.37
C TRP A 21 0.83 -19.62 6.20
N GLN A 22 -0.37 -20.17 5.97
CA GLN A 22 -0.83 -21.42 6.59
C GLN A 22 -0.05 -22.65 6.07
N HIS A 23 0.40 -22.62 4.81
CA HIS A 23 1.03 -23.75 4.13
C HIS A 23 2.40 -23.40 3.51
N PRO A 24 3.39 -22.96 4.31
CA PRO A 24 4.66 -22.43 3.78
C PRO A 24 5.42 -23.47 2.96
N HIS A 25 5.43 -24.73 3.37
CA HIS A 25 6.19 -25.79 2.67
C HIS A 25 5.51 -26.27 1.38
N SER A 26 4.20 -26.06 1.24
CA SER A 26 3.47 -26.33 -0.01
C SER A 26 3.58 -25.15 -0.99
N SER A 27 3.79 -23.94 -0.47
CA SER A 27 3.95 -22.74 -1.28
C SER A 27 5.29 -22.74 -2.03
N ARG A 28 5.22 -22.66 -3.37
CA ARG A 28 6.41 -22.57 -4.24
C ARG A 28 7.36 -21.42 -3.85
N ARG A 29 6.81 -20.33 -3.31
CA ARG A 29 7.57 -19.12 -2.95
C ARG A 29 8.30 -19.23 -1.61
N LEU A 30 7.94 -20.20 -0.78
CA LEU A 30 8.43 -20.35 0.58
C LEU A 30 9.18 -21.68 0.79
N ARG A 31 9.61 -22.35 -0.29
CA ARG A 31 10.40 -23.59 -0.22
C ARG A 31 11.71 -23.44 0.54
N HIS A 32 12.27 -22.24 0.56
CA HIS A 32 13.50 -21.91 1.30
C HIS A 32 13.26 -21.67 2.79
N VAL A 33 11.99 -21.55 3.23
CA VAL A 33 11.66 -21.41 4.64
C VAL A 33 11.89 -22.73 5.35
N SER A 34 12.81 -22.71 6.31
CA SER A 34 13.10 -23.87 7.15
C SER A 34 11.89 -24.30 7.96
N LYS A 35 11.71 -25.61 8.12
CA LYS A 35 10.65 -26.21 8.94
C LYS A 35 10.75 -25.70 10.38
N LYS A 36 9.60 -25.68 11.06
CA LYS A 36 9.50 -25.36 12.49
C LYS A 36 10.47 -26.24 13.29
N LYS A 37 11.28 -25.64 14.15
CA LYS A 37 12.15 -26.39 15.07
C LYS A 37 11.31 -27.01 16.19
N SER A 38 11.78 -28.11 16.78
CA SER A 38 11.05 -28.79 17.87
C SER A 38 10.80 -27.87 19.07
N ASN A 39 11.79 -27.03 19.43
CA ASN A 39 11.75 -26.07 20.53
C ASN A 39 11.19 -24.68 20.18
N GLU A 40 10.89 -24.41 18.90
CA GLU A 40 10.32 -23.13 18.45
C GLU A 40 8.81 -23.10 18.77
N LYS A 41 8.29 -21.99 19.29
CA LYS A 41 6.83 -21.85 19.47
C LYS A 41 6.17 -21.70 18.11
N VAL A 42 4.93 -22.16 18.00
CA VAL A 42 4.14 -21.98 16.76
C VAL A 42 4.00 -20.50 16.41
N TYR A 43 3.84 -19.65 17.42
CA TYR A 43 3.78 -18.20 17.25
C TYR A 43 5.04 -17.62 16.60
N ASP A 44 6.21 -17.94 17.14
CA ASP A 44 7.50 -17.46 16.62
C ASP A 44 7.76 -17.99 15.20
N PHE A 45 7.39 -19.25 14.94
CA PHE A 45 7.42 -19.83 13.61
C PHE A 45 6.56 -19.03 12.62
N CYS A 46 5.29 -18.76 12.96
CA CYS A 46 4.39 -18.00 12.11
C CYS A 46 4.92 -16.59 11.80
N LEU A 47 5.50 -15.90 12.79
CA LEU A 47 6.12 -14.59 12.57
C LEU A 47 7.34 -14.66 11.66
N ARG A 48 8.18 -15.68 11.80
CA ARG A 48 9.31 -15.90 10.89
C ARG A 48 8.85 -16.16 9.46
N VAL A 49 7.81 -16.99 9.26
CA VAL A 49 7.22 -17.19 7.93
C VAL A 49 6.69 -15.88 7.36
N LEU A 50 5.98 -15.09 8.17
CA LEU A 50 5.46 -13.78 7.78
C LEU A 50 6.59 -12.84 7.35
N SER A 51 7.67 -12.75 8.13
CA SER A 51 8.87 -11.94 7.83
C SER A 51 9.39 -12.21 6.42
N VAL A 52 9.52 -13.50 6.08
CA VAL A 52 9.95 -13.94 4.75
C VAL A 52 8.92 -13.57 3.68
N MET A 53 7.63 -13.79 3.94
CA MET A 53 6.56 -13.47 3.00
C MET A 53 6.54 -11.98 2.60
N LEU A 54 6.79 -11.07 3.55
CA LEU A 54 6.82 -9.64 3.29
C LEU A 54 8.01 -9.22 2.39
N GLN A 55 9.04 -10.05 2.26
CA GLN A 55 10.25 -9.77 1.48
C GLN A 55 10.26 -10.44 0.11
N VAL A 56 9.40 -11.43 -0.14
CA VAL A 56 9.36 -12.17 -1.42
C VAL A 56 8.20 -11.75 -2.32
N GLY A 57 8.42 -11.86 -3.63
CA GLY A 57 7.40 -11.59 -4.62
C GLY A 57 6.25 -12.62 -4.57
N PRO A 58 4.98 -12.21 -4.77
CA PRO A 58 4.57 -10.90 -5.29
C PRO A 58 4.26 -9.87 -4.19
N TRP A 59 4.43 -10.21 -2.91
CA TRP A 59 3.89 -9.42 -1.80
C TRP A 59 4.76 -8.22 -1.44
N ASN A 60 6.07 -8.35 -1.60
CA ASN A 60 7.09 -7.33 -1.27
C ASN A 60 7.03 -6.01 -2.05
N ARG A 61 6.04 -5.82 -2.93
CA ARG A 61 5.77 -4.57 -3.64
C ARG A 61 4.34 -4.09 -3.47
N LEU A 62 3.55 -4.79 -2.66
CA LEU A 62 2.19 -4.39 -2.33
C LEU A 62 2.26 -3.38 -1.17
N PRO A 63 1.36 -2.38 -1.13
CA PRO A 63 1.34 -1.37 -0.08
C PRO A 63 0.67 -1.91 1.19
N LEU A 64 1.20 -3.01 1.72
CA LEU A 64 0.67 -3.72 2.89
C LEU A 64 1.03 -2.98 4.18
N THR A 65 0.18 -3.14 5.19
CA THR A 65 0.40 -2.65 6.56
C THR A 65 0.40 -3.83 7.51
N ILE A 66 1.38 -3.83 8.42
CA ILE A 66 1.50 -4.80 9.51
C ILE A 66 0.90 -4.15 10.75
N GLN A 67 -0.24 -4.63 11.22
CA GLN A 67 -0.97 -4.02 12.33
C GLN A 67 -1.00 -4.96 13.54
N TRP A 68 -0.31 -4.58 14.61
CA TRP A 68 -0.39 -5.21 15.92
C TRP A 68 -1.65 -4.74 16.64
N LEU A 69 -2.60 -5.65 16.84
CA LEU A 69 -3.86 -5.37 17.55
C LEU A 69 -3.72 -5.45 19.07
N ASN A 70 -2.69 -6.16 19.55
CA ASN A 70 -2.34 -6.24 20.96
C ASN A 70 -0.81 -6.16 21.09
N GLU A 71 -0.34 -5.08 21.73
CA GLU A 71 1.07 -4.73 21.90
C GLU A 71 1.82 -5.72 22.79
N GLU A 72 1.15 -6.38 23.74
CA GLU A 72 1.77 -7.38 24.63
C GLU A 72 2.38 -8.57 23.85
N PHE A 73 1.79 -8.85 22.69
CA PHE A 73 2.24 -9.92 21.81
C PHE A 73 3.20 -9.42 20.73
N ALA A 74 3.38 -8.11 20.55
CA ALA A 74 4.25 -7.58 19.52
C ALA A 74 5.68 -8.10 19.69
N ARG A 75 6.32 -8.37 18.56
CA ARG A 75 7.71 -8.82 18.48
C ARG A 75 8.41 -8.03 17.39
N ASP A 76 9.67 -7.72 17.64
CA ASP A 76 10.51 -7.14 16.62
C ASP A 76 10.82 -8.16 15.54
N PHE A 77 10.78 -7.70 14.29
CA PHE A 77 11.32 -8.48 13.18
C PHE A 77 12.85 -8.46 13.25
N PRO A 78 13.52 -9.61 13.04
CA PRO A 78 14.97 -9.66 12.95
C PRO A 78 15.50 -8.63 11.96
N VAL A 79 16.65 -8.01 12.22
CA VAL A 79 17.20 -6.92 11.39
C VAL A 79 17.32 -7.33 9.92
N GLN A 80 17.73 -8.58 9.65
CA GLN A 80 17.88 -9.09 8.29
C GLN A 80 16.55 -9.43 7.61
N GLU A 81 15.45 -9.47 8.37
CA GLU A 81 14.14 -9.91 7.90
C GLU A 81 13.04 -8.86 8.09
N ARG A 82 13.41 -7.58 8.28
CA ARG A 82 12.43 -6.51 8.48
C ARG A 82 11.54 -6.33 7.24
N PRO A 83 10.27 -5.94 7.43
CA PRO A 83 9.41 -5.55 6.33
C PRO A 83 10.05 -4.44 5.49
N PRO A 84 9.79 -4.41 4.17
CA PRO A 84 10.22 -3.29 3.32
C PRO A 84 9.74 -1.94 3.85
N MET A 85 10.53 -0.88 3.65
CA MET A 85 10.25 0.46 4.22
C MET A 85 8.90 1.07 3.83
N HIS A 86 8.33 0.68 2.69
CA HIS A 86 7.01 1.13 2.25
C HIS A 86 5.84 0.40 2.94
N MET A 87 6.13 -0.60 3.78
CA MET A 87 5.14 -1.34 4.55
C MET A 87 5.20 -0.90 6.03
N PRO A 88 4.29 -0.03 6.48
CA PRO A 88 4.32 0.45 7.85
C PRO A 88 3.96 -0.65 8.85
N ILE A 89 4.59 -0.59 10.02
CA ILE A 89 4.20 -1.33 11.22
C ILE A 89 3.42 -0.36 12.10
N CYS A 90 2.20 -0.75 12.46
CA CYS A 90 1.24 0.05 13.20
C CYS A 90 0.75 -0.73 14.43
N TYR A 91 0.27 0.00 15.44
CA TYR A 91 -0.24 -0.56 16.70
C TYR A 91 -1.67 -0.08 16.98
N GLY A 92 -2.45 -0.91 17.68
CA GLY A 92 -3.83 -0.61 18.05
C GLY A 92 -4.90 -1.20 17.12
N PRO A 93 -6.18 -0.83 17.33
CA PRO A 93 -7.31 -1.37 16.58
C PRO A 93 -7.38 -0.84 15.14
N VAL A 94 -8.05 -1.60 14.26
CA VAL A 94 -8.25 -1.21 12.86
C VAL A 94 -9.59 -0.53 12.72
N ILE A 95 -9.57 0.73 12.28
CA ILE A 95 -10.78 1.51 12.06
C ILE A 95 -11.23 1.33 10.61
N SER A 96 -12.38 0.66 10.44
CA SER A 96 -13.02 0.56 9.13
C SER A 96 -13.76 1.86 8.83
N LYS A 97 -13.25 2.67 7.89
CA LYS A 97 -13.98 3.85 7.41
C LYS A 97 -14.88 3.44 6.26
N LYS A 98 -16.20 3.50 6.46
CA LYS A 98 -17.16 3.34 5.36
C LYS A 98 -16.94 4.50 4.40
N LEU A 99 -16.58 4.20 3.16
CA LEU A 99 -16.54 5.22 2.12
C LEU A 99 -17.98 5.66 1.88
N GLU A 100 -18.25 6.94 2.10
CA GLU A 100 -19.45 7.58 1.60
C GLU A 100 -19.48 7.31 0.09
N LYS A 101 -20.47 6.54 -0.39
CA LYS A 101 -20.75 6.51 -1.82
C LYS A 101 -21.19 7.92 -2.15
N GLY A 102 -20.28 8.74 -2.66
CA GLY A 102 -20.65 10.02 -3.24
C GLY A 102 -21.74 9.72 -4.26
N ASN A 103 -22.97 10.10 -3.95
CA ASN A 103 -24.00 10.28 -4.95
C ASN A 103 -23.46 11.39 -5.85
N SER A 104 -22.75 11.03 -6.92
CA SER A 104 -22.57 11.89 -8.07
C SER A 104 -23.90 11.99 -8.81
N ILE A 105 -24.93 12.52 -8.13
CA ILE A 105 -26.02 13.24 -8.77
C ILE A 105 -25.59 14.69 -8.65
N SER A 106 -24.79 15.13 -9.62
CA SER A 106 -24.64 16.54 -9.88
C SER A 106 -26.02 17.07 -10.24
N GLU A 107 -26.61 17.88 -9.36
CA GLU A 107 -27.67 18.81 -9.74
C GLU A 107 -27.18 19.59 -10.97
N HIS A 108 -27.92 19.47 -12.06
CA HIS A 108 -27.70 20.22 -13.28
C HIS A 108 -27.78 21.73 -12.98
N SER A 109 -26.61 22.33 -12.75
CA SER A 109 -26.40 23.74 -12.96
C SER A 109 -25.69 23.90 -14.32
N PRO A 110 -26.26 24.63 -15.28
CA PRO A 110 -25.64 24.80 -16.59
C PRO A 110 -24.52 25.84 -16.44
N LYS A 111 -23.28 25.39 -16.34
CA LYS A 111 -22.10 26.26 -16.46
C LYS A 111 -21.08 25.67 -17.43
N SER A 112 -21.08 26.27 -18.62
CA SER A 112 -19.92 26.68 -19.43
C SER A 112 -18.75 25.72 -19.59
N SER A 113 -18.56 25.25 -20.83
CA SER A 113 -17.27 24.85 -21.42
C SER A 113 -16.61 23.65 -20.74
N GLN A 114 -16.98 22.43 -21.15
CA GLN A 114 -16.29 21.20 -20.77
C GLN A 114 -14.83 21.25 -21.24
N VAL A 115 -13.92 21.63 -20.34
CA VAL A 115 -12.48 21.46 -20.56
C VAL A 115 -12.18 20.00 -20.25
N GLU A 116 -11.91 19.21 -21.29
CA GLU A 116 -11.41 17.85 -21.11
C GLU A 116 -10.07 17.91 -20.36
N GLU A 117 -10.00 17.33 -19.17
CA GLU A 117 -8.73 17.22 -18.43
C GLU A 117 -7.74 16.37 -19.22
N GLN A 118 -6.55 16.92 -19.47
CA GLN A 118 -5.47 16.25 -20.21
C GLN A 118 -4.42 15.68 -19.26
N CYS A 119 -3.92 14.50 -19.59
CA CYS A 119 -2.83 13.86 -18.85
C CYS A 119 -1.52 14.63 -19.00
N TYR A 120 -0.91 14.98 -17.88
CA TYR A 120 0.37 15.70 -17.83
C TYR A 120 1.52 14.97 -18.54
N LEU A 121 1.45 13.63 -18.64
CA LEU A 121 2.54 12.81 -19.18
C LEU A 121 2.40 12.45 -20.66
N CYS A 122 1.18 12.17 -21.14
CA CYS A 122 0.95 11.77 -22.53
C CYS A 122 0.13 12.78 -23.33
N PHE A 123 -0.34 13.86 -22.69
CA PHE A 123 -1.11 14.95 -23.30
C PHE A 123 -2.42 14.52 -23.97
N THR A 124 -2.93 13.32 -23.67
CA THR A 124 -4.24 12.84 -24.15
C THR A 124 -5.31 13.05 -23.09
N ALA A 125 -6.57 13.13 -23.52
CA ALA A 125 -7.73 13.28 -22.63
C ALA A 125 -7.79 12.16 -21.57
N ILE A 126 -8.27 12.53 -20.38
CA ILE A 126 -8.55 11.61 -19.27
C ILE A 126 -10.06 11.49 -19.12
N GLU A 127 -10.54 10.25 -19.00
CA GLU A 127 -11.93 10.00 -18.65
C GLU A 127 -12.17 10.43 -17.20
N PRO A 128 -13.20 11.26 -16.92
CA PRO A 128 -13.54 11.65 -15.56
C PRO A 128 -13.72 10.41 -14.68
N SER A 129 -13.21 10.44 -13.44
CA SER A 129 -13.13 9.34 -12.46
C SER A 129 -11.97 8.35 -12.64
N LYS A 130 -11.17 8.49 -13.70
CA LYS A 130 -9.96 7.67 -13.92
C LYS A 130 -8.66 8.48 -13.81
N GLU A 131 -8.75 9.74 -13.40
CA GLU A 131 -7.60 10.56 -13.09
C GLU A 131 -6.92 10.15 -11.78
N ILE A 132 -5.58 10.16 -11.80
CA ILE A 132 -4.76 10.07 -10.59
C ILE A 132 -4.11 11.43 -10.34
N THR A 133 -4.16 11.89 -9.09
CA THR A 133 -3.60 13.17 -8.66
C THR A 133 -2.45 12.97 -7.68
N CYS A 134 -1.61 14.00 -7.51
CA CYS A 134 -0.55 13.96 -6.50
C CYS A 134 -1.16 13.82 -5.10
N VAL A 135 -0.42 13.22 -4.18
CA VAL A 135 -0.82 13.16 -2.77
C VAL A 135 -0.94 14.57 -2.18
N ASP A 136 0.04 15.43 -2.46
CA ASP A 136 0.07 16.82 -1.99
C ASP A 136 -1.07 17.64 -2.60
N PRO A 137 -1.96 18.22 -1.77
CA PRO A 137 -3.12 18.98 -2.23
C PRO A 137 -2.75 20.29 -2.95
N THR A 138 -1.53 20.80 -2.78
CA THR A 138 -1.04 21.99 -3.49
C THR A 138 -0.56 21.68 -4.91
N CYS A 139 -0.38 20.40 -5.24
CA CYS A 139 0.05 19.96 -6.57
C CYS A 139 -1.15 19.60 -7.46
N SER A 140 -1.38 20.42 -8.48
CA SER A 140 -2.46 20.22 -9.48
C SER A 140 -2.03 19.33 -10.65
N ILE A 141 -1.32 18.24 -10.40
CA ILE A 141 -1.03 17.27 -11.47
C ILE A 141 -2.21 16.32 -11.65
N THR A 142 -2.57 16.08 -12.90
CA THR A 142 -3.55 15.08 -13.31
C THR A 142 -2.92 14.16 -14.36
N CYS A 143 -2.99 12.84 -14.14
CA CYS A 143 -2.44 11.83 -15.05
C CYS A 143 -3.39 10.64 -15.20
N HIS A 144 -3.21 9.84 -16.25
CA HIS A 144 -3.71 8.45 -16.22
C HIS A 144 -2.94 7.64 -15.19
N ILE A 145 -3.63 6.71 -14.51
CA ILE A 145 -3.00 5.74 -13.62
C ILE A 145 -1.85 4.97 -14.28
N ILE A 146 -2.00 4.59 -15.55
CA ILE A 146 -0.97 3.82 -16.28
C ILE A 146 0.26 4.70 -16.55
N CYS A 147 0.06 5.98 -16.91
CA CYS A 147 1.16 6.90 -17.18
C CYS A 147 1.96 7.18 -15.91
N MET A 148 1.27 7.47 -14.79
CA MET A 148 1.94 7.67 -13.50
C MET A 148 2.65 6.39 -13.03
N SER A 149 2.00 5.24 -13.19
CA SER A 149 2.59 3.94 -12.84
C SER A 149 3.90 3.71 -13.60
N LYS A 150 3.90 3.86 -14.93
CA LYS A 150 5.10 3.72 -15.76
C LYS A 150 6.21 4.68 -15.36
N HIS A 151 5.87 5.91 -14.96
CA HIS A 151 6.84 6.89 -14.50
C HIS A 151 7.54 6.46 -13.20
N PHE A 152 6.82 5.81 -12.27
CA PHE A 152 7.35 5.34 -10.98
C PHE A 152 7.98 3.94 -11.08
N LEU A 153 7.80 3.23 -12.19
CA LEU A 153 8.12 1.81 -12.29
C LEU A 153 9.62 1.57 -12.48
N SER A 154 10.22 0.82 -11.56
CA SER A 154 11.58 0.30 -11.74
C SER A 154 11.62 -0.73 -12.89
N PRO A 155 12.71 -0.79 -13.69
CA PRO A 155 12.85 -1.77 -14.77
C PRO A 155 12.61 -3.21 -14.31
N GLY A 156 11.87 -3.99 -15.10
CA GLY A 156 11.55 -5.40 -14.81
C GLY A 156 10.48 -5.62 -13.73
N GLN A 157 9.86 -4.56 -13.21
CA GLN A 157 8.78 -4.66 -12.23
C GLN A 157 7.41 -4.38 -12.88
N TYR A 158 6.34 -4.73 -12.17
CA TYR A 158 4.95 -4.48 -12.63
C TYR A 158 4.16 -3.53 -11.73
N VAL A 159 4.52 -3.46 -10.45
CA VAL A 159 3.87 -2.61 -9.45
C VAL A 159 4.91 -1.62 -8.94
N PRO A 160 4.71 -0.30 -9.08
CA PRO A 160 5.58 0.70 -8.48
C PRO A 160 5.50 0.64 -6.95
N VAL A 161 6.59 1.02 -6.28
CA VAL A 161 6.63 1.11 -4.81
C VAL A 161 6.64 2.57 -4.39
N GLU A 162 7.47 3.37 -5.04
CA GLU A 162 7.67 4.79 -4.76
C GLU A 162 8.21 5.51 -6.00
N GLY A 163 8.21 6.84 -5.98
CA GLY A 163 8.73 7.65 -7.07
C GLY A 163 8.50 9.14 -6.85
N TYR A 164 9.03 9.94 -7.78
CA TYR A 164 8.93 11.40 -7.73
C TYR A 164 7.75 11.89 -8.58
N CYS A 165 6.97 12.81 -8.05
CA CYS A 165 5.94 13.48 -8.83
C CYS A 165 6.58 14.30 -9.96
N PRO A 166 6.16 14.17 -11.23
CA PRO A 166 6.81 14.88 -12.33
C PRO A 166 6.50 16.38 -12.37
N LYS A 167 5.55 16.88 -11.54
CA LYS A 167 5.21 18.31 -11.44
C LYS A 167 5.81 19.00 -10.22
N CYS A 168 5.65 18.43 -9.01
CA CYS A 168 6.16 19.04 -7.78
C CYS A 168 7.50 18.48 -7.31
N PHE A 169 8.02 17.44 -7.97
CA PHE A 169 9.32 16.80 -7.68
C PHE A 169 9.48 16.24 -6.26
N LYS A 170 8.40 16.17 -5.48
CA LYS A 170 8.37 15.51 -4.18
C LYS A 170 8.27 14.00 -4.34
N HIS A 171 8.84 13.26 -3.39
CA HIS A 171 8.85 11.81 -3.33
C HIS A 171 7.58 11.27 -2.65
N TYR A 172 6.98 10.22 -3.20
CA TYR A 172 5.76 9.60 -2.66
C TYR A 172 5.78 8.09 -2.80
N LEU A 173 5.10 7.41 -1.87
CA LEU A 173 4.77 6.00 -1.99
C LEU A 173 3.62 5.80 -2.97
N TRP A 174 3.76 4.82 -3.87
CA TRP A 174 2.72 4.45 -4.83
C TRP A 174 1.43 4.02 -4.12
N GLY A 175 1.56 3.31 -2.99
CA GLY A 175 0.44 2.91 -2.15
C GLY A 175 -0.45 4.07 -1.72
N ASP A 176 0.15 5.22 -1.43
CA ASP A 176 -0.56 6.40 -0.95
C ASP A 176 -1.29 7.12 -2.09
N ILE A 177 -0.68 7.19 -3.26
CA ILE A 177 -1.33 7.70 -4.47
C ILE A 177 -2.58 6.84 -4.80
N ILE A 178 -2.46 5.50 -4.73
CA ILE A 178 -3.57 4.58 -5.01
C ILE A 178 -4.66 4.64 -3.93
N ARG A 179 -4.28 4.74 -2.66
CA ARG A 179 -5.24 4.92 -1.56
C ARG A 179 -6.01 6.24 -1.71
N LYS A 180 -5.35 7.32 -2.16
CA LYS A 180 -6.02 8.61 -2.47
C LYS A 180 -7.01 8.45 -3.62
N PHE A 181 -6.57 7.81 -4.70
CA PHE A 181 -7.41 7.52 -5.87
C PHE A 181 -8.66 6.71 -5.52
N LYS A 182 -8.55 5.73 -4.60
CA LYS A 182 -9.69 4.94 -4.11
C LYS A 182 -10.57 5.67 -3.08
N GLY A 183 -10.29 6.92 -2.76
CA GLY A 183 -11.04 7.70 -1.76
C GLY A 183 -10.74 7.35 -0.30
N CYS A 184 -9.67 6.58 -0.02
CA CYS A 184 -9.31 6.16 1.34
C CYS A 184 -8.67 7.28 2.17
N TYR A 185 -8.21 8.37 1.55
CA TYR A 185 -7.72 9.56 2.25
C TYR A 185 -8.76 10.68 2.22
N GLY A 186 -9.55 10.78 3.29
CA GLY A 186 -10.12 12.06 3.66
C GLY A 186 -9.08 12.83 4.46
N ASN A 187 -8.51 13.90 3.90
CA ASN A 187 -7.68 14.92 4.56
C ASN A 187 -6.68 14.40 5.61
N ILE A 188 -5.80 13.45 5.26
CA ILE A 188 -4.63 13.12 6.09
C ILE A 188 -3.38 13.56 5.31
N ASP A 189 -2.57 14.41 5.94
CA ASP A 189 -1.31 14.90 5.39
C ASP A 189 -0.26 13.76 5.47
N LEU A 190 0.16 13.28 4.30
CA LEU A 190 1.03 12.11 4.11
C LEU A 190 2.47 12.53 3.79
N SER A 191 2.93 13.65 4.33
CA SER A 191 4.35 13.95 4.30
C SER A 191 5.13 12.78 4.91
N VAL A 192 6.17 12.32 4.21
CA VAL A 192 7.02 11.17 4.60
C VAL A 192 7.61 11.36 6.01
N GLN A 193 7.67 12.60 6.50
CA GLN A 193 8.09 12.94 7.86
C GLN A 193 7.13 12.46 8.95
N ASN A 194 5.82 12.32 8.67
CA ASN A 194 4.85 11.82 9.67
C ASN A 194 4.80 10.29 9.77
N ILE A 195 5.33 9.55 8.78
CA ILE A 195 5.45 8.08 8.86
C ILE A 195 6.64 7.68 9.74
N LEU A 196 7.64 8.56 9.88
CA LEU A 196 8.80 8.35 10.75
C LEU A 196 8.47 8.53 12.24
N CYS A 197 7.28 9.04 12.59
CA CYS A 197 6.89 9.25 14.00
C CYS A 197 6.64 7.95 14.77
N CYS A 198 6.74 6.78 14.14
CA CYS A 198 6.72 5.48 14.83
C CYS A 198 8.10 4.84 15.04
N TYR A 199 9.19 5.52 14.66
CA TYR A 199 10.57 5.01 14.84
C TYR A 199 11.38 5.76 15.90
N GLU A 200 10.84 6.78 16.57
CA GLU A 200 11.59 7.60 17.54
C GLU A 200 10.93 7.76 18.93
N GLU A 201 9.91 6.99 19.29
CA GLU A 201 9.44 6.96 20.68
C GLU A 201 9.37 5.52 21.24
N ASN A 202 10.39 5.22 22.05
CA ASN A 202 10.69 4.04 22.89
C ASN A 202 11.57 2.93 22.30
#